data_AF-A0A948QYI6-F1
#
_entry.id   AF-A0A948QYI6-F1
#
_cell.length_a   1.000
_cell.length_b   1.000
_cell.length_c   1.000
_cell.angle_alpha   90.00
_cell.angle_beta   90.00
_cell.angle_gamma   90.00
#
_symmetry.space_group_name_H-M   'P 1'
#
loop_
_entity.id
_entity.type
_entity.pdbx_description
1 polymer ?
#
loop_
_entity_poly.entity_id
_entity_poly.type
_entity_poly.pdbx_seq_one_letter_code
_entity_poly.pdbx_strand_id
1 'polypeptide(L)'
;MNAKKKHSVVMIQVNYQYGNNIFVPYSVGSIQAYAETVPGIRKSFQFQEPLFLRKDPVKVVKAMEEPAVVVFSCYLWNWEYNKEFAKAVRIA
;
A
#
# COMPACT_ATOMS: atom_id res chain seq x y z
N MET A 1 -13.04 -26.37 8.88
CA MET A 1 -11.83 -25.72 9.47
C MET A 1 -11.87 -24.25 9.07
N ASN A 2 -12.03 -23.32 10.02
CA ASN A 2 -12.00 -21.89 9.70
C ASN A 2 -10.58 -21.52 9.25
N ALA A 3 -10.43 -21.01 8.02
CA ALA A 3 -9.17 -20.48 7.56
C ALA A 3 -8.76 -19.33 8.51
N LYS A 4 -7.53 -19.38 9.01
CA LYS A 4 -6.99 -18.33 9.88
C LYS A 4 -7.00 -17.00 9.10
N LYS A 5 -7.62 -15.95 9.65
CA LYS A 5 -7.67 -14.61 9.02
C LYS A 5 -6.25 -14.14 8.74
N LYS A 6 -5.95 -13.74 7.50
CA LYS A 6 -4.65 -13.17 7.12
C LYS A 6 -4.58 -11.69 7.52
N HIS A 7 -3.37 -11.22 7.82
CA HIS A 7 -3.08 -9.82 8.06
C HIS A 7 -3.01 -9.06 6.73
N SER A 8 -3.80 -8.01 6.59
CA SER A 8 -3.83 -7.18 5.39
C SER A 8 -2.59 -6.27 5.31
N VAL A 9 -2.01 -6.17 4.11
CA VAL A 9 -0.90 -5.27 3.81
C VAL A 9 -1.34 -4.32 2.70
N VAL A 10 -1.21 -3.02 2.94
CA VAL A 10 -1.43 -1.99 1.92
C VAL A 10 -0.08 -1.42 1.52
N MET A 11 0.18 -1.38 0.23
CA MET A 11 1.38 -0.78 -0.32
C MET A 11 1.06 0.50 -1.09
N ILE A 12 1.86 1.53 -0.87
CA ILE A 12 1.65 2.87 -1.42
C ILE A 12 2.89 3.26 -2.22
N GLN A 13 2.70 3.48 -3.51
CA GLN A 13 3.71 4.06 -4.40
C GLN A 13 3.00 4.96 -5.41
N VAL A 14 2.56 6.12 -4.94
CA VAL A 14 1.86 7.08 -5.79
C VAL A 14 2.82 7.79 -6.72
N ASN A 15 2.38 7.97 -7.96
CA ASN A 15 3.09 8.74 -8.97
C ASN A 15 2.18 9.86 -9.50
N TYR A 16 2.78 10.79 -10.24
CA TYR A 16 2.00 11.71 -11.07
C TYR A 16 1.52 11.01 -12.33
N GLN A 17 0.39 11.49 -12.86
CA GLN A 17 -0.03 11.14 -14.21
C GLN A 17 0.69 12.06 -15.21
N TYR A 18 1.27 11.48 -16.24
CA TYR A 18 2.03 12.19 -17.27
C TYR A 18 1.26 12.13 -18.59
N GLY A 19 0.46 13.17 -18.87
CA GLY A 19 -0.50 13.15 -19.97
C GLY A 19 -1.54 12.06 -19.74
N ASN A 20 -1.60 11.07 -20.63
CA ASN A 20 -2.50 9.91 -20.50
C ASN A 20 -1.80 8.68 -19.87
N ASN A 21 -0.55 8.81 -19.46
CA ASN A 21 0.25 7.69 -18.95
C ASN A 21 0.32 7.71 -17.43
N ILE A 22 0.17 6.53 -16.83
CA ILE A 22 0.36 6.29 -15.41
C ILE A 22 1.34 5.12 -15.27
N PHE A 23 2.33 5.29 -14.39
CA PHE A 23 3.31 4.25 -14.11
C PHE A 23 2.80 3.32 -13.01
N VAL A 24 2.80 2.03 -13.31
CA VAL A 24 2.50 0.97 -12.33
C VAL A 24 3.54 0.98 -11.19
N PRO A 25 3.14 0.58 -9.97
CA PRO A 25 3.96 0.73 -8.77
C PRO A 25 5.03 -0.37 -8.67
N TYR A 26 6.06 -0.28 -9.50
CA TYR A 26 7.07 -1.33 -9.69
C TYR A 26 7.82 -1.70 -8.40
N SER A 27 8.29 -0.73 -7.61
CA SER A 27 9.12 -1.01 -6.43
C SER A 27 8.35 -1.80 -5.38
N VAL A 28 7.12 -1.40 -5.05
CA VAL A 28 6.30 -2.16 -4.10
C VAL A 28 5.82 -3.49 -4.70
N GLY A 29 5.57 -3.54 -6.01
CA GLY A 29 5.25 -4.80 -6.70
C GLY A 29 6.38 -5.83 -6.61
N SER A 30 7.64 -5.41 -6.79
CA SER A 30 8.81 -6.28 -6.61
C SER A 30 8.94 -6.78 -5.17
N ILE A 31 8.68 -5.91 -4.18
CA ILE A 31 8.69 -6.30 -2.76
C ILE A 31 7.60 -7.34 -2.47
N GLN A 32 6.37 -7.11 -2.95
CA GLN A 32 5.29 -8.09 -2.81
C GLN A 32 5.65 -9.42 -3.45
N ALA A 33 6.11 -9.42 -4.70
CA ALA A 33 6.47 -10.63 -5.42
C ALA A 33 7.51 -11.46 -4.64
N TYR A 34 8.54 -10.81 -4.10
CA TYR A 34 9.53 -11.47 -3.26
C TYR A 34 8.94 -11.96 -1.93
N ALA A 35 8.16 -11.12 -1.24
CA ALA A 35 7.55 -11.46 0.04
C ALA A 35 6.63 -12.69 -0.06
N GLU A 36 5.91 -12.83 -1.18
CA GLU A 36 5.04 -13.98 -1.46
C GLU A 36 5.80 -15.28 -1.77
N THR A 37 7.12 -15.22 -1.99
CA THR A 37 7.99 -16.42 -2.06
C THR A 37 8.31 -16.99 -0.69
N VAL A 38 8.21 -16.18 0.38
CA VAL A 38 8.49 -16.60 1.76
C VAL A 38 7.26 -17.30 2.34
N PRO A 39 7.31 -18.61 2.67
CA PRO A 39 6.11 -19.37 3.06
C PRO A 39 5.38 -18.80 4.27
N GLY A 40 6.12 -18.30 5.26
CA GLY A 40 5.55 -17.68 6.46
C GLY A 40 4.76 -16.41 6.15
N ILE A 41 5.24 -15.58 5.22
CA ILE A 41 4.55 -14.37 4.79
C ILE A 41 3.33 -14.72 3.95
N ARG A 42 3.49 -15.59 2.94
CA ARG A 42 2.39 -16.03 2.06
C ARG A 42 1.21 -16.64 2.85
N LYS A 43 1.50 -17.37 3.93
CA LYS A 43 0.49 -17.97 4.81
C LYS A 43 -0.20 -16.96 5.72
N SER A 44 0.51 -15.93 6.17
CA SER A 44 0.05 -15.03 7.25
C SER A 44 -0.46 -13.68 6.75
N PHE A 45 -0.06 -13.24 5.56
CA PHE A 45 -0.37 -11.92 5.02
C PHE A 45 -1.12 -11.99 3.68
N GLN A 46 -1.93 -10.97 3.43
CA GLN A 46 -2.64 -10.74 2.18
C GLN A 46 -2.35 -9.31 1.71
N PHE A 47 -1.74 -9.17 0.54
CA PHE A 47 -1.48 -7.88 -0.07
C PHE A 47 -2.73 -7.38 -0.79
N GLN A 48 -3.14 -6.16 -0.48
CA GLN A 48 -4.22 -5.45 -1.17
C GLN A 48 -3.71 -4.83 -2.48
N GLU A 49 -4.62 -4.40 -3.35
CA GLU A 49 -4.24 -3.67 -4.56
C GLU A 49 -3.41 -2.43 -4.17
N PRO A 50 -2.22 -2.23 -4.76
CA PRO A 50 -1.35 -1.13 -4.37
C PRO A 50 -1.96 0.22 -4.76
N LEU A 51 -1.75 1.24 -3.92
CA LEU A 51 -2.15 2.61 -4.23
C LEU A 51 -1.07 3.28 -5.07
N PHE A 52 -1.35 3.46 -6.37
CA PHE A 52 -0.43 4.11 -7.31
C PHE A 52 -0.95 5.44 -7.89
N LEU A 53 -2.24 5.73 -7.67
CA LEU A 53 -2.84 7.02 -7.98
C LEU A 53 -2.92 7.89 -6.74
N ARG A 54 -2.64 9.19 -6.90
CA ARG A 54 -2.87 10.17 -5.85
C ARG A 54 -4.36 10.35 -5.64
N LYS A 55 -4.82 10.04 -4.43
CA LYS A 55 -6.19 10.26 -3.96
C LYS A 55 -6.12 11.01 -2.63
N ASP A 56 -7.23 11.55 -2.16
CA ASP A 56 -7.29 12.14 -0.82
C ASP A 56 -6.91 11.08 0.23
N PRO A 57 -5.83 11.29 1.02
CA PRO A 57 -5.37 10.27 1.97
C PRO A 57 -6.41 9.89 3.02
N VAL A 58 -7.20 10.86 3.52
CA VAL A 58 -8.22 10.62 4.54
C VAL A 58 -9.35 9.77 3.97
N LYS A 59 -9.80 10.06 2.75
CA LYS A 59 -10.83 9.24 2.09
C LYS A 59 -10.34 7.81 1.83
N VAL A 60 -9.08 7.66 1.41
CA VAL A 60 -8.50 6.33 1.19
C VAL A 60 -8.44 5.56 2.51
N VAL A 61 -7.90 6.16 3.57
CA VAL A 61 -7.77 5.50 4.89
C VAL A 61 -9.13 5.10 5.46
N LYS A 62 -10.16 5.95 5.34
CA LYS A 62 -11.53 5.60 5.78
C LYS A 62 -12.14 4.41 5.04
N ALA A 63 -11.67 4.15 3.82
CA ALA A 63 -12.11 3.00 3.02
C ALA A 63 -11.21 1.76 3.21
N MET A 64 -10.14 1.86 3.99
CA MET A 64 -9.26 0.73 4.28
C MET A 64 -9.89 -0.18 5.35
N GLU A 65 -9.90 -1.48 5.08
CA GLU A 65 -10.28 -2.49 6.07
C GLU A 65 -9.09 -2.82 6.98
N GLU A 66 -8.99 -2.11 8.11
CA GLU A 66 -8.02 -2.32 9.22
C GLU A 66 -6.69 -2.95 8.78
N PRO A 67 -5.83 -2.21 8.06
CA PRO A 67 -4.57 -2.74 7.57
C PRO A 67 -3.63 -3.06 8.73
N ALA A 68 -3.11 -4.29 8.76
CA ALA A 68 -2.10 -4.67 9.75
C ALA A 68 -0.75 -4.01 9.46
N VAL A 69 -0.45 -3.76 8.18
CA VAL A 69 0.79 -3.10 7.73
C VAL A 69 0.48 -2.12 6.60
N VAL A 70 1.04 -0.92 6.69
CA VAL A 70 1.03 0.07 5.59
C VAL A 70 2.47 0.36 5.18
N VAL A 71 2.79 0.15 3.90
CA VAL A 71 4.13 0.33 3.33
C VAL A 71 4.15 1.57 2.44
N PHE A 72 5.10 2.47 2.68
CA PHE A 72 5.27 3.70 1.90
C PHE A 72 6.57 3.64 1.08
N SER A 73 6.45 3.54 -0.25
CA SER A 73 7.56 3.80 -1.17
C SER A 73 7.75 5.30 -1.31
N CYS A 74 8.60 5.85 -0.43
CA CYS A 74 8.80 7.28 -0.28
C CYS A 74 10.03 7.78 -1.04
N TYR A 75 9.82 8.78 -1.89
CA TYR A 75 10.84 9.50 -2.63
C TYR A 75 10.48 10.99 -2.71
N LEU A 76 11.40 11.82 -3.22
CA LEU A 76 11.30 13.28 -3.20
C LEU A 76 9.90 13.82 -3.58
N TRP A 77 9.33 13.33 -4.68
CA TRP A 77 8.10 13.89 -5.22
C TRP A 77 6.82 13.47 -4.51
N ASN A 78 6.84 12.39 -3.71
CA ASN A 78 5.67 11.91 -2.96
C ASN A 78 5.84 12.04 -1.44
N TRP A 79 6.91 12.68 -0.98
CA TRP A 79 7.21 12.88 0.45
C TRP A 79 6.05 13.49 1.23
N GLU A 80 5.57 14.66 0.81
CA GLU A 80 4.48 15.37 1.50
C GLU A 80 3.18 14.55 1.48
N TYR A 81 2.90 13.86 0.37
CA TYR A 81 1.75 12.96 0.27
C TYR A 81 1.84 11.80 1.27
N ASN A 82 2.99 11.12 1.34
CA ASN A 82 3.20 10.01 2.28
C ASN A 82 3.14 10.47 3.72
N LYS A 83 3.63 11.67 4.03
CA LYS A 83 3.54 12.27 5.37
C LYS A 83 2.08 12.51 5.77
N GLU A 84 1.28 13.11 4.91
CA GLU A 84 -0.16 13.32 5.18
C GLU A 84 -0.92 12.00 5.26
N PHE A 85 -0.57 11.02 4.43
CA PHE A 85 -1.16 9.69 4.48
C PHE A 85 -0.81 8.96 5.78
N ALA A 86 0.45 8.99 6.22
CA ALA A 86 0.86 8.39 7.48
C ALA A 86 0.15 9.03 8.69
N LYS A 87 -0.08 10.36 8.67
CA LYS A 87 -0.90 11.04 9.68
C LYS A 87 -2.33 10.53 9.68
N ALA A 88 -2.94 10.38 8.50
CA ALA A 88 -4.30 9.87 8.37
C ALA A 88 -4.43 8.42 8.89
N VAL A 89 -3.45 7.56 8.59
CA VAL A 89 -3.40 6.17 9.11
C VAL A 89 -3.33 6.14 10.64
N ARG A 90 -2.57 7.04 11.27
CA ARG A 90 -2.42 7.07 12.74
C ARG A 90 -3.70 7.49 13.48
N ILE A 91 -4.56 8.27 12.84
CA ILE A 91 -5.73 8.90 13.47
C ILE A 91 -7.03 8.10 13.19
N ALA A 92 -6.98 7.15 12.25
CA ALA A 92 -8.06 6.22 11.95
C ALA A 92 -8.09 5.04 12.92
#